data_AF-A0A9P8MTC7-F1
#
_entry.id   AF-A0A9P8MTC7-F1
#
_cell.length_a   1.000
_cell.length_b   1.000
_cell.length_c   1.000
_cell.angle_alpha   90.00
_cell.angle_beta   90.00
_cell.angle_gamma   90.00
#
_symmetry.space_group_name_H-M   'P 1'
#
loop_
_entity.id
_entity.type
_entity.pdbx_description
1 polymer ?
#
loop_
_entity_poly.entity_id
_entity_poly.type
_entity_poly.pdbx_seq_one_letter_code
_entity_poly.pdbx_strand_id
1 'polypeptide(L)'
;MAPETYSQPRGSFQTTTGSPSHHDQDSSSNYDAEDERPVAEDEDSTTLQSPAGLLYNLDQLPESKRAAVRDALREPPKISLQHCRRIDNTYAFQMSEVVTTSVMSQTLYGHNRTKPLTMVAEGYAAEMGDPFQNMARHHLDVLAEGLHCQVTHPTTYSDQEEPDSHRVVESRELLSSVYGVDPEDFRDLDHTVLRMLLDNPVFFQYFLSLSRSTDTIRDPFRKLFQRVDRVLRDLDSSGPSSSSPMAEPSPETPADVSWAAAHLVGIVELIRAAIYSRDNPLQPHEALSAARTLVHILNVVVARNRDAHPGPSRITRNLYLRLVGDHDRDFVIAELALIPEAASHFLHSLEAIHDKIGIHGAPTSYVDKLRTLLSRLRTSGLKRHGPRQRSQPEVKRMK
;
A
#
# COMPACT_ATOMS: atom_id res chain seq x y z
N MET A 1 -44.03 1.93 47.43
CA MET A 1 -44.06 0.50 47.83
C MET A 1 -43.10 -0.25 46.91
N ALA A 2 -42.18 -1.02 47.48
CA ALA A 2 -41.40 -2.00 46.73
C ALA A 2 -42.28 -3.23 46.40
N PRO A 3 -41.78 -4.16 45.59
CA PRO A 3 -41.26 -5.37 46.26
C PRO A 3 -39.84 -5.78 45.83
N GLU A 4 -39.20 -6.47 46.77
CA GLU A 4 -37.98 -7.27 46.63
C GLU A 4 -38.32 -8.60 45.86
N THR A 5 -37.48 -9.61 45.61
CA THR A 5 -36.37 -10.19 46.41
C THR A 5 -35.55 -11.22 45.57
N TYR A 6 -34.44 -11.73 46.13
CA TYR A 6 -33.66 -12.95 45.76
C TYR A 6 -32.66 -12.84 44.59
N SER A 7 -31.43 -13.40 44.61
CA SER A 7 -30.82 -14.42 45.49
C SER A 7 -29.33 -14.19 45.86
N GLN A 8 -29.04 -14.36 47.15
CA GLN A 8 -27.96 -15.09 47.86
C GLN A 8 -26.44 -15.09 47.48
N PRO A 9 -25.54 -15.35 48.47
CA PRO A 9 -24.08 -15.23 48.32
C PRO A 9 -23.24 -16.50 48.65
N ARG A 10 -21.92 -16.37 48.41
CA ARG A 10 -20.78 -17.00 49.12
C ARG A 10 -20.44 -18.49 48.84
N GLY A 11 -19.18 -18.71 48.47
CA GLY A 11 -18.51 -20.01 48.48
C GLY A 11 -16.99 -19.82 48.43
N SER A 12 -16.30 -20.04 49.55
CA SER A 12 -14.85 -19.81 49.70
C SER A 12 -14.20 -20.94 50.47
N PHE A 13 -13.15 -21.56 49.93
CA PHE A 13 -12.30 -22.49 50.66
C PHE A 13 -10.81 -22.33 50.28
N GLN A 14 -10.00 -22.08 51.31
CA GLN A 14 -8.57 -22.43 51.39
C GLN A 14 -8.49 -23.97 51.63
N THR A 15 -7.38 -24.71 51.63
CA THR A 15 -5.95 -24.58 52.00
C THR A 15 -5.18 -25.68 51.19
N THR A 16 -3.85 -25.91 51.18
CA THR A 16 -2.82 -25.99 52.25
C THR A 16 -1.40 -25.89 51.71
N THR A 17 -0.48 -25.42 52.55
CA THR A 17 1.00 -25.43 52.43
C THR A 17 1.66 -26.78 52.71
N GLY A 18 2.86 -27.04 52.16
CA GLY A 18 3.73 -28.15 52.57
C GLY A 18 5.17 -28.14 51.99
N SER A 19 6.15 -27.83 52.83
CA SER A 19 7.63 -27.96 52.66
C SER A 19 8.24 -28.26 54.06
N PRO A 20 9.54 -28.63 54.26
CA PRO A 20 10.70 -28.79 53.34
C PRO A 20 11.14 -30.28 53.24
N SER A 21 12.37 -30.74 52.91
CA SER A 21 13.73 -30.21 52.60
C SER A 21 14.44 -31.16 51.58
N HIS A 22 15.73 -31.11 51.17
CA HIS A 22 16.94 -30.40 51.65
C HIS A 22 17.97 -30.14 50.50
N HIS A 23 19.28 -30.30 50.76
CA HIS A 23 20.47 -30.13 49.88
C HIS A 23 20.59 -31.18 48.74
N ASP A 24 21.25 -30.94 47.60
CA ASP A 24 22.66 -30.52 47.44
C ASP A 24 22.97 -29.56 46.27
N GLN A 25 24.22 -29.11 46.23
CA GLN A 25 24.79 -28.10 45.31
C GLN A 25 25.30 -28.73 44.01
N ASP A 26 25.16 -28.06 42.85
CA ASP A 26 26.34 -27.50 42.14
C ASP A 26 26.04 -26.66 40.87
N SER A 27 26.86 -25.61 40.72
CA SER A 27 27.42 -25.04 39.47
C SER A 27 26.57 -24.82 38.19
N SER A 28 26.05 -23.60 38.08
CA SER A 28 26.07 -22.68 36.93
C SER A 28 26.30 -23.20 35.48
N SER A 29 25.32 -22.92 34.61
CA SER A 29 25.60 -22.32 33.29
C SER A 29 24.46 -21.37 32.89
N ASN A 30 24.78 -20.09 32.68
CA ASN A 30 23.84 -19.14 32.07
C ASN A 30 23.71 -19.51 30.59
N TYR A 31 22.47 -19.71 30.14
CA TYR A 31 22.13 -19.55 28.73
C TYR A 31 21.48 -18.18 28.60
N ASP A 32 22.23 -17.21 28.09
CA ASP A 32 21.70 -15.89 27.77
C ASP A 32 20.63 -16.06 26.69
N ALA A 33 19.39 -15.74 27.05
CA ALA A 33 18.37 -15.43 26.07
C ALA A 33 18.76 -14.07 25.48
N GLU A 34 19.10 -14.04 24.18
CA GLU A 34 19.37 -12.79 23.48
C GLU A 34 18.06 -11.98 23.38
N ASP A 35 17.90 -11.13 24.38
CA ASP A 35 16.99 -10.00 24.45
C ASP A 35 17.33 -9.06 23.29
N GLU A 36 16.58 -9.17 22.18
CA GLU A 36 16.65 -8.26 21.02
C GLU A 36 16.21 -6.85 21.42
N ARG A 37 17.06 -6.17 22.19
CA ARG A 37 16.94 -4.75 22.48
C ARG A 37 17.13 -4.00 21.17
N PRO A 38 16.27 -3.02 20.84
CA PRO A 38 16.55 -2.13 19.72
C PRO A 38 17.92 -1.48 19.96
N VAL A 39 18.80 -1.60 18.96
CA VAL A 39 20.14 -1.01 18.99
C VAL A 39 19.99 0.47 19.30
N ALA A 40 20.68 0.96 20.32
CA ALA A 40 20.62 2.36 20.69
C ALA A 40 21.07 3.22 19.48
N GLU A 41 20.12 3.96 18.90
CA GLU A 41 20.42 4.91 17.83
C GLU A 41 21.42 5.94 18.36
N ASP A 42 22.56 6.04 17.69
CA ASP A 42 23.62 6.98 18.02
C ASP A 42 23.07 8.41 17.90
N GLU A 43 22.95 9.15 19.00
CA GLU A 43 22.24 10.45 19.01
C GLU A 43 22.94 11.52 18.16
N ASP A 44 24.20 11.28 17.77
CA ASP A 44 24.98 12.09 16.84
C ASP A 44 24.83 11.70 15.36
N SER A 45 24.08 10.62 15.04
CA SER A 45 23.84 10.22 13.65
C SER A 45 23.16 11.33 12.85
N THR A 46 23.79 11.76 11.75
CA THR A 46 23.25 12.78 10.84
C THR A 46 22.21 12.22 9.86
N THR A 47 22.08 10.89 9.81
CA THR A 47 21.04 10.18 9.06
C THR A 47 20.01 9.55 9.98
N LEU A 48 18.73 9.72 9.65
CA LEU A 48 17.57 9.27 10.42
C LEU A 48 16.62 8.45 9.52
N GLN A 49 16.08 7.34 10.01
CA GLN A 49 15.04 6.58 9.31
C GLN A 49 13.67 6.89 9.91
N SER A 50 12.69 7.20 9.07
CA SER A 50 11.30 7.38 9.51
C SER A 50 10.57 6.04 9.65
N PRO A 51 9.44 5.98 10.41
CA PRO A 51 8.55 4.82 10.44
C PRO A 51 8.02 4.37 9.06
N ALA A 52 8.05 5.25 8.05
CA ALA A 52 7.70 4.94 6.66
C ALA A 52 8.86 4.28 5.87
N GLY A 53 10.01 4.01 6.51
CA GLY A 53 11.20 3.41 5.91
C GLY A 53 12.04 4.37 5.06
N LEU A 54 11.70 5.66 5.00
CA LEU A 54 12.50 6.67 4.29
C LEU A 54 13.69 7.13 5.15
N LEU A 55 14.87 7.19 4.52
CA LEU A 55 16.09 7.75 5.11
C LEU A 55 16.16 9.26 4.85
N TYR A 56 16.58 10.02 5.84
CA TYR A 56 16.75 11.47 5.81
C TYR A 56 18.17 11.84 6.23
N ASN A 57 18.82 12.75 5.50
CA ASN A 57 20.04 13.42 5.92
C ASN A 57 19.67 14.79 6.51
N LEU A 58 20.19 15.09 7.71
CA LEU A 58 19.88 16.29 8.48
C LEU A 58 21.04 17.31 8.48
N ASP A 59 22.11 17.11 7.72
CA ASP A 59 23.33 17.93 7.74
C ASP A 59 23.06 19.40 7.40
N GLN A 60 22.13 19.66 6.49
CA GLN A 60 21.77 21.00 6.04
C GLN A 60 20.72 21.69 6.95
N LEU A 61 20.17 20.99 7.95
CA LEU A 61 19.26 21.59 8.93
C LEU A 61 20.05 22.26 10.08
N PRO A 62 19.59 23.43 10.56
CA PRO A 62 20.05 24.00 11.83
C PRO A 62 19.86 23.02 12.99
N GLU A 63 20.81 23.00 13.92
CA GLU A 63 20.83 22.06 15.06
C GLU A 63 19.54 22.05 15.89
N SER A 64 18.95 23.23 16.11
CA SER A 64 17.64 23.38 16.76
C SER A 64 16.47 22.73 16.01
N LYS A 65 16.54 22.63 14.67
CA LYS A 65 15.55 21.89 13.86
C LYS A 65 15.84 20.39 13.83
N ARG A 66 17.10 19.96 13.93
CA ARG A 66 17.47 18.52 13.93
C ARG A 66 16.82 17.79 15.11
N ALA A 67 16.87 18.38 16.31
CA ALA A 67 16.24 17.82 17.50
C ALA A 67 14.72 17.65 17.32
N ALA A 68 14.02 18.67 16.81
CA ALA A 68 12.58 18.62 16.56
C ALA A 68 12.18 17.59 15.49
N VAL A 69 12.98 17.42 14.43
CA VAL A 69 12.75 16.40 13.38
C VAL A 69 12.97 14.99 13.91
N ARG A 70 13.98 14.77 14.77
CA ARG A 70 14.16 13.49 15.46
C ARG A 70 12.98 13.18 16.37
N ASP A 71 12.59 14.10 17.24
CA ASP A 71 11.49 13.91 18.20
C ASP A 71 10.16 13.57 17.50
N ALA A 72 9.82 14.29 16.43
CA ALA A 72 8.63 14.04 15.61
C ALA A 72 8.62 12.69 14.86
N LEU A 73 9.77 12.00 14.77
CA LEU A 73 9.92 10.69 14.12
C LEU A 73 10.23 9.55 15.10
N ARG A 74 10.60 9.86 16.36
CA ARG A 74 10.99 8.88 17.40
C ARG A 74 9.80 8.24 18.10
N GLU A 75 8.70 8.97 18.27
CA GLU A 75 7.49 8.43 18.91
C GLU A 75 6.63 7.65 17.88
N PRO A 76 6.37 6.34 18.07
CA PRO A 76 5.31 5.67 17.33
C PRO A 76 3.95 6.27 17.72
N PRO A 77 2.95 6.24 16.83
CA PRO A 77 1.65 6.83 17.10
C PRO A 77 0.98 6.09 18.28
N LYS A 78 0.55 6.86 19.29
CA LYS A 78 -0.06 6.36 20.53
C LYS A 78 -1.54 6.66 20.54
N ILE A 79 -2.37 5.63 20.53
CA ILE A 79 -3.81 5.74 20.72
C ILE A 79 -4.10 6.05 22.18
N SER A 80 -4.81 7.15 22.41
CA SER A 80 -5.33 7.54 23.72
C SER A 80 -6.85 7.58 23.66
N LEU A 81 -7.50 6.85 24.58
CA LEU A 81 -8.95 6.81 24.73
C LEU A 81 -9.33 7.92 25.73
N GLN A 82 -9.76 9.06 25.20
CA GLN A 82 -9.97 10.29 25.98
C GLN A 82 -11.24 10.25 26.83
N HIS A 83 -12.36 9.84 26.22
CA HIS A 83 -13.68 9.82 26.86
C HIS A 83 -14.47 8.59 26.46
N CYS A 84 -15.23 8.05 27.41
CA CYS A 84 -16.25 7.04 27.18
C CYS A 84 -17.56 7.55 27.76
N ARG A 85 -18.61 7.63 26.93
CA ARG A 85 -19.96 8.04 27.34
C ARG A 85 -20.98 7.05 26.81
N ARG A 86 -21.86 6.56 27.69
CA ARG A 86 -23.03 5.80 27.23
C ARG A 86 -24.08 6.77 26.68
N ILE A 87 -24.55 6.49 25.47
CA ILE A 87 -25.66 7.17 24.80
C ILE A 87 -26.71 6.08 24.54
N ASP A 88 -27.87 6.20 25.20
CA ASP A 88 -28.91 5.18 25.27
C ASP A 88 -28.37 3.79 25.67
N ASN A 89 -28.26 2.88 24.70
CA ASN A 89 -27.80 1.50 24.86
C ASN A 89 -26.41 1.24 24.22
N THR A 90 -25.73 2.29 23.74
CA THR A 90 -24.45 2.23 23.02
C THR A 90 -23.37 3.00 23.77
N TYR A 91 -22.11 2.56 23.66
CA TYR A 91 -20.96 3.31 24.20
C TYR A 91 -20.29 4.11 23.09
N ALA A 92 -20.22 5.42 23.26
CA ALA A 92 -19.45 6.32 22.41
C ALA A 92 -18.07 6.55 23.02
N PHE A 93 -17.02 6.30 22.22
CA PHE A 93 -15.63 6.49 22.62
C PHE A 93 -15.03 7.64 21.81
N GLN A 94 -14.40 8.60 22.48
CA GLN A 94 -13.55 9.60 21.85
C GLN A 94 -12.10 9.10 21.93
N MET A 95 -11.48 8.90 20.78
CA MET A 95 -10.10 8.43 20.64
C MET A 95 -9.27 9.50 19.93
N SER A 96 -8.01 9.67 20.34
CA SER A 96 -7.05 10.54 19.66
C SER A 96 -5.72 9.83 19.47
N GLU A 97 -5.15 10.00 18.29
CA GLU A 97 -3.83 9.51 17.89
C GLU A 97 -3.21 10.54 16.93
N VAL A 98 -1.89 10.69 16.98
CA VAL A 98 -1.13 11.50 16.01
C VAL A 98 -0.47 10.53 15.04
N VAL A 99 -1.04 10.36 13.84
CA VAL A 99 -0.50 9.43 12.83
C VAL A 99 0.46 10.16 11.89
N THR A 100 1.76 9.86 11.99
CA THR A 100 2.79 10.49 11.16
C THR A 100 2.88 9.86 9.76
N THR A 101 1.93 10.17 8.88
CA THR A 101 1.95 9.73 7.48
C THR A 101 2.80 10.65 6.59
N SER A 102 3.79 10.12 5.88
CA SER A 102 4.68 10.92 5.02
C SER A 102 4.15 11.07 3.59
N VAL A 103 3.71 12.27 3.23
CA VAL A 103 3.33 12.65 1.84
C VAL A 103 4.47 12.39 0.85
N MET A 104 5.74 12.49 1.28
CA MET A 104 6.91 12.20 0.44
C MET A 104 6.88 10.78 -0.11
N SER A 105 6.41 9.80 0.68
CA SER A 105 6.32 8.40 0.24
C SER A 105 5.33 8.16 -0.90
N GLN A 106 4.38 9.07 -1.11
CA GLN A 106 3.32 9.00 -2.12
C GLN A 106 3.60 9.86 -3.36
N THR A 107 4.52 10.84 -3.25
CA THR A 107 4.80 11.87 -4.27
C THR A 107 6.17 11.73 -4.94
N LEU A 108 7.14 11.07 -4.30
CA LEU A 108 8.49 10.88 -4.84
C LEU A 108 8.58 9.63 -5.71
N TYR A 109 8.09 9.73 -6.95
CA TYR A 109 8.36 8.71 -7.97
C TYR A 109 9.86 8.62 -8.28
N GLY A 110 10.35 7.41 -8.56
CA GLY A 110 11.74 7.15 -8.92
C GLY A 110 12.79 7.30 -7.82
N HIS A 111 12.46 7.83 -6.62
CA HIS A 111 13.45 7.94 -5.54
C HIS A 111 13.82 6.57 -4.98
N ASN A 112 15.11 6.26 -4.96
CA ASN A 112 15.59 5.02 -4.36
C ASN A 112 15.59 5.17 -2.83
N ARG A 113 14.76 4.38 -2.14
CA ARG A 113 14.61 4.41 -0.68
C ARG A 113 15.89 4.15 0.10
N THR A 114 16.90 3.51 -0.51
CA THR A 114 18.22 3.33 0.11
C THR A 114 19.12 4.57 0.04
N LYS A 115 18.72 5.62 -0.70
CA LYS A 115 19.38 6.92 -0.70
C LYS A 115 18.69 7.87 0.29
N PRO A 116 19.44 8.52 1.20
CA PRO A 116 18.89 9.57 2.06
C PRO A 116 18.28 10.71 1.25
N LEU A 117 17.16 11.25 1.74
CA LEU A 117 16.56 12.51 1.30
C LEU A 117 17.29 13.69 1.97
N THR A 118 17.57 14.74 1.21
CA THR A 118 18.39 15.87 1.67
C THR A 118 17.50 16.97 2.22
N MET A 119 17.44 17.13 3.55
CA MET A 119 16.56 18.14 4.17
C MET A 119 17.12 19.57 4.02
N VAL A 120 16.44 20.42 3.26
CA VAL A 120 16.83 21.84 3.09
C VAL A 120 16.48 22.69 4.32
N ALA A 121 17.10 23.87 4.44
CA ALA A 121 16.93 24.77 5.58
C ALA A 121 15.47 25.19 5.84
N GLU A 122 14.66 25.21 4.79
CA GLU A 122 13.22 25.51 4.78
C GLU A 122 12.38 24.40 5.45
N GLY A 123 12.90 23.17 5.58
CA GLY A 123 12.26 22.08 6.31
C GLY A 123 11.57 20.99 5.46
N TYR A 124 11.90 20.89 4.17
CA TYR A 124 11.45 19.81 3.27
C TYR A 124 12.66 19.14 2.57
N ALA A 125 12.42 18.06 1.82
CA ALA A 125 13.48 17.36 1.09
C ALA A 125 13.76 18.03 -0.26
N ALA A 126 15.03 18.23 -0.62
CA ALA A 126 15.42 18.83 -1.90
C ALA A 126 14.87 18.06 -3.11
N GLU A 127 14.81 16.73 -2.99
CA GLU A 127 14.30 15.80 -4.00
C GLU A 127 12.79 15.98 -4.25
N MET A 128 12.06 16.61 -3.33
CA MET A 128 10.64 16.96 -3.48
C MET A 128 10.43 18.26 -4.27
N GLY A 129 11.46 19.06 -4.55
CA GLY A 129 11.27 20.37 -5.19
C GLY A 129 10.34 21.27 -4.36
N ASP A 130 9.41 21.98 -5.01
CA ASP A 130 8.34 22.71 -4.32
C ASP A 130 7.27 21.73 -3.77
N PRO A 131 7.12 21.59 -2.43
CA PRO A 131 6.17 20.64 -1.84
C PRO A 131 4.71 20.97 -2.18
N PHE A 132 4.33 22.25 -2.19
CA PHE A 132 2.95 22.67 -2.44
C PHE A 132 2.57 22.41 -3.89
N GLN A 133 3.46 22.75 -4.82
CA GLN A 133 3.23 22.48 -6.23
C GLN A 133 3.23 20.99 -6.54
N ASN A 134 4.04 20.17 -5.86
CA ASN A 134 4.02 18.72 -6.04
C ASN A 134 2.83 18.03 -5.37
N MET A 135 2.32 18.53 -4.25
CA MET A 135 1.03 18.09 -3.71
C MET A 135 -0.12 18.42 -4.66
N ALA A 136 -0.19 19.65 -5.16
CA ALA A 136 -1.22 20.08 -6.12
C ALA A 136 -1.19 19.26 -7.43
N ARG A 137 0.01 18.93 -7.95
CA ARG A 137 0.17 18.04 -9.11
C ARG A 137 -0.29 16.60 -8.87
N HIS A 138 -0.15 16.10 -7.64
CA HIS A 138 -0.55 14.73 -7.30
C HIS A 138 -2.05 14.59 -7.02
N HIS A 139 -2.74 15.72 -6.82
CA HIS A 139 -4.14 15.85 -6.39
C HIS A 139 -4.37 15.30 -4.97
N LEU A 140 -5.16 16.02 -4.17
CA LEU A 140 -5.36 15.70 -2.75
C LEU A 140 -6.12 14.40 -2.56
N ASP A 141 -7.00 14.03 -3.49
CA ASP A 141 -7.80 12.81 -3.46
C ASP A 141 -6.95 11.54 -3.70
N VAL A 142 -6.07 11.55 -4.71
CA VAL A 142 -5.11 10.46 -4.98
C VAL A 142 -4.07 10.34 -3.86
N LEU A 143 -3.74 11.46 -3.19
CA LEU A 143 -2.91 11.42 -1.99
C LEU A 143 -3.67 10.84 -0.80
N ALA A 144 -4.93 11.22 -0.60
CA ALA A 144 -5.74 10.79 0.53
C ALA A 144 -6.02 9.28 0.53
N GLU A 145 -6.26 8.68 -0.64
CA GLU A 145 -6.35 7.22 -0.83
C GLU A 145 -5.08 6.53 -0.31
N GLY A 146 -3.89 7.01 -0.70
CA GLY A 146 -2.60 6.47 -0.25
C GLY A 146 -2.24 6.78 1.22
N LEU A 147 -2.93 7.73 1.86
CA LEU A 147 -2.75 8.10 3.26
C LEU A 147 -3.86 7.53 4.16
N HIS A 148 -4.84 6.84 3.58
CA HIS A 148 -6.03 6.31 4.24
C HIS A 148 -6.85 7.40 4.98
N CYS A 149 -7.00 8.58 4.38
CA CYS A 149 -7.83 9.68 4.89
C CYS A 149 -8.91 10.10 3.87
N GLN A 150 -9.90 10.87 4.31
CA GLN A 150 -10.99 11.38 3.46
C GLN A 150 -10.74 12.87 3.16
N VAL A 151 -10.85 13.26 1.88
CA VAL A 151 -10.89 14.68 1.50
C VAL A 151 -12.30 15.20 1.73
N THR A 152 -12.53 15.90 2.83
CA THR A 152 -13.79 16.60 3.07
C THR A 152 -13.86 17.89 2.26
N HIS A 153 -14.81 17.99 1.34
CA HIS A 153 -15.10 19.25 0.66
C HIS A 153 -15.92 20.17 1.57
N PRO A 154 -15.57 21.46 1.73
CA PRO A 154 -16.21 22.35 2.70
C PRO A 154 -17.66 22.77 2.37
N THR A 155 -18.24 22.23 1.30
CA THR A 155 -19.57 22.59 0.78
C THR A 155 -20.60 21.45 0.79
N THR A 156 -20.21 20.19 1.02
CA THR A 156 -21.13 19.03 1.06
C THR A 156 -21.65 18.75 2.48
N TYR A 157 -22.56 19.61 2.97
CA TYR A 157 -23.38 19.31 4.17
C TYR A 157 -24.54 18.34 3.85
N SER A 158 -24.21 17.17 3.29
CA SER A 158 -25.18 16.15 2.90
C SER A 158 -24.85 14.82 3.56
N ASP A 159 -25.74 14.34 4.44
CA ASP A 159 -25.68 13.03 5.13
C ASP A 159 -25.86 11.81 4.18
N GLN A 160 -25.50 11.97 2.90
CA GLN A 160 -25.63 11.00 1.81
C GLN A 160 -24.38 10.96 0.92
N GLU A 161 -23.20 11.30 1.44
CA GLU A 161 -21.95 10.84 0.80
C GLU A 161 -21.93 9.30 0.88
N GLU A 162 -22.00 8.62 -0.28
CA GLU A 162 -21.73 7.18 -0.34
C GLU A 162 -20.30 6.94 0.17
N PRO A 163 -20.09 5.94 1.05
CA PRO A 163 -18.77 5.70 1.61
C PRO A 163 -17.79 5.35 0.49
N ASP A 164 -16.60 5.92 0.54
CA ASP A 164 -15.57 5.70 -0.48
C ASP A 164 -15.39 4.19 -0.75
N SER A 165 -15.61 3.81 -2.01
CA SER A 165 -15.56 2.41 -2.44
C SER A 165 -14.18 1.79 -2.18
N HIS A 166 -13.09 2.56 -2.20
CA HIS A 166 -11.77 2.03 -1.87
C HIS A 166 -11.68 1.72 -0.37
N ARG A 167 -12.03 2.68 0.48
CA ARG A 167 -12.11 2.52 1.93
C ARG A 167 -13.03 1.38 2.39
N VAL A 168 -14.13 1.11 1.67
CA VAL A 168 -14.98 -0.07 1.89
C VAL A 168 -14.24 -1.38 1.61
N VAL A 169 -13.53 -1.48 0.46
CA VAL A 169 -12.73 -2.67 0.14
C VAL A 169 -11.62 -2.88 1.16
N GLU A 170 -10.85 -1.84 1.49
CA GLU A 170 -9.77 -1.96 2.48
C GLU A 170 -10.32 -2.36 3.85
N SER A 171 -11.41 -1.76 4.31
CA SER A 171 -11.98 -2.12 5.62
C SER A 171 -12.46 -3.57 5.67
N ARG A 172 -12.93 -4.15 4.55
CA ARG A 172 -13.23 -5.59 4.44
C ARG A 172 -11.98 -6.46 4.40
N GLU A 173 -10.97 -6.09 3.62
CA GLU A 173 -9.66 -6.80 3.61
C GLU A 173 -9.00 -6.77 5.00
N LEU A 174 -9.22 -5.71 5.78
CA LEU A 174 -8.73 -5.54 7.14
C LEU A 174 -9.47 -6.41 8.17
N LEU A 175 -10.81 -6.47 8.08
CA LEU A 175 -11.60 -7.38 8.91
C LEU A 175 -11.29 -8.84 8.56
N SER A 176 -11.11 -9.14 7.27
CA SER A 176 -10.66 -10.45 6.77
C SER A 176 -9.34 -10.90 7.39
N SER A 177 -8.35 -9.99 7.45
CA SER A 177 -7.06 -10.17 8.14
C SER A 177 -7.22 -10.56 9.61
N VAL A 178 -8.14 -9.91 10.35
CA VAL A 178 -8.34 -10.14 11.79
C VAL A 178 -9.13 -11.41 12.09
N TYR A 179 -10.22 -11.67 11.35
CA TYR A 179 -11.15 -12.76 11.62
C TYR A 179 -10.89 -14.04 10.82
N GLY A 180 -10.05 -14.00 9.77
CA GLY A 180 -9.76 -15.14 8.90
C GLY A 180 -10.92 -15.57 8.00
N VAL A 181 -11.84 -14.63 7.71
CA VAL A 181 -13.05 -14.80 6.88
C VAL A 181 -12.82 -14.12 5.52
N ASP A 182 -13.48 -14.55 4.44
CA ASP A 182 -13.33 -13.91 3.13
C ASP A 182 -13.86 -12.46 3.14
N PRO A 183 -13.21 -11.49 2.46
CA PRO A 183 -13.66 -10.10 2.43
C PRO A 183 -15.12 -9.90 1.97
N GLU A 184 -15.67 -10.79 1.14
CA GLU A 184 -17.05 -10.68 0.63
C GLU A 184 -18.13 -11.24 1.57
N ASP A 185 -17.73 -12.03 2.59
CA ASP A 185 -18.64 -12.68 3.54
C ASP A 185 -19.09 -11.74 4.70
N PHE A 186 -18.40 -10.61 4.93
CA PHE A 186 -18.71 -9.66 6.00
C PHE A 186 -20.03 -8.90 5.78
N ARG A 187 -21.08 -9.20 6.56
CA ARG A 187 -22.39 -8.52 6.50
C ARG A 187 -23.10 -8.36 7.87
N ASP A 188 -23.85 -7.27 7.95
CA ASP A 188 -24.75 -6.81 9.02
C ASP A 188 -24.17 -6.64 10.44
N LEU A 189 -23.73 -7.67 11.16
CA LEU A 189 -23.21 -7.44 12.53
C LEU A 189 -21.89 -6.67 12.52
N ASP A 190 -21.09 -6.90 11.49
CA ASP A 190 -19.86 -6.16 11.20
C ASP A 190 -20.11 -4.71 10.78
N HIS A 191 -21.35 -4.28 10.52
CA HIS A 191 -21.61 -2.89 10.11
C HIS A 191 -21.17 -1.88 11.17
N THR A 192 -21.17 -2.19 12.46
CA THR A 192 -20.64 -1.23 13.45
C THR A 192 -19.12 -1.10 13.36
N VAL A 193 -18.37 -2.20 13.24
CA VAL A 193 -16.90 -2.15 13.15
C VAL A 193 -16.47 -1.63 11.78
N LEU A 194 -17.08 -2.12 10.69
CA LEU A 194 -16.89 -1.61 9.34
C LEU A 194 -17.18 -0.12 9.27
N ARG A 195 -18.32 0.36 9.79
CA ARG A 195 -18.64 1.79 9.80
C ARG A 195 -17.68 2.61 10.67
N MET A 196 -17.18 2.08 11.78
CA MET A 196 -16.09 2.73 12.51
C MET A 196 -14.78 2.77 11.71
N LEU A 197 -14.46 1.75 10.89
CA LEU A 197 -13.30 1.76 10.00
C LEU A 197 -13.47 2.75 8.84
N LEU A 198 -14.68 2.92 8.32
CA LEU A 198 -15.03 3.94 7.33
C LEU A 198 -14.93 5.34 7.93
N ASP A 199 -15.70 5.61 8.99
CA ASP A 199 -15.95 6.95 9.55
C ASP A 199 -14.78 7.46 10.43
N ASN A 200 -13.88 6.58 10.92
CA ASN A 200 -12.80 6.96 11.85
C ASN A 200 -11.40 6.51 11.35
N PRO A 201 -10.54 7.46 10.91
CA PRO A 201 -9.20 7.13 10.41
C PRO A 201 -8.24 6.60 11.48
N VAL A 202 -8.37 7.01 12.74
CA VAL A 202 -7.59 6.49 13.87
C VAL A 202 -7.93 5.02 14.12
N PHE A 203 -9.22 4.69 14.11
CA PHE A 203 -9.68 3.31 14.29
C PHE A 203 -9.21 2.39 13.15
N PHE A 204 -9.20 2.89 11.91
CA PHE A 204 -8.64 2.18 10.76
C PHE A 204 -7.13 1.95 10.88
N GLN A 205 -6.36 2.99 11.22
CA GLN A 205 -4.90 2.86 11.38
C GLN A 205 -4.53 1.91 12.51
N TYR A 206 -5.30 1.89 13.61
CA TYR A 206 -5.15 0.89 14.66
C TYR A 206 -5.29 -0.54 14.13
N PHE A 207 -6.41 -0.87 13.49
CA PHE A 207 -6.61 -2.21 12.95
C PHE A 207 -5.55 -2.54 11.89
N LEU A 208 -5.17 -1.57 11.04
CA LEU A 208 -4.11 -1.75 10.06
C LEU A 208 -2.79 -2.14 10.75
N SER A 209 -2.44 -1.53 11.89
CA SER A 209 -1.26 -1.89 12.68
C SER A 209 -1.27 -3.34 13.18
N LEU A 210 -2.45 -3.94 13.38
CA LEU A 210 -2.62 -5.34 13.81
C LEU A 210 -2.57 -6.36 12.66
N SER A 211 -2.78 -5.93 11.41
CA SER A 211 -2.70 -6.81 10.24
C SER A 211 -1.29 -7.37 10.01
N ARG A 212 -1.21 -8.63 9.56
CA ARG A 212 0.06 -9.30 9.29
C ARG A 212 0.67 -8.79 7.98
N SER A 213 1.99 -8.89 7.87
CA SER A 213 2.72 -8.54 6.64
C SER A 213 2.35 -9.38 5.42
N THR A 214 1.68 -10.52 5.61
CA THR A 214 1.19 -11.42 4.55
C THR A 214 -0.22 -11.08 4.05
N ASP A 215 -0.93 -10.17 4.70
CA ASP A 215 -2.34 -9.91 4.44
C ASP A 215 -2.50 -8.95 3.26
N THR A 216 -3.59 -9.06 2.49
CA THR A 216 -3.75 -8.34 1.21
C THR A 216 -3.73 -6.82 1.36
N ILE A 217 -4.21 -6.29 2.49
CA ILE A 217 -4.16 -4.86 2.82
C ILE A 217 -2.72 -4.34 3.06
N ARG A 218 -1.76 -5.23 3.30
CA ARG A 218 -0.33 -4.92 3.40
C ARG A 218 0.43 -5.14 2.10
N ASP A 219 -0.18 -5.72 1.08
CA ASP A 219 0.42 -5.88 -0.24
C ASP A 219 0.63 -4.50 -0.92
N PRO A 220 1.88 -4.05 -1.12
CA PRO A 220 2.13 -2.73 -1.72
C PRO A 220 1.65 -2.66 -3.18
N PHE A 221 1.61 -3.79 -3.90
CA PHE A 221 1.21 -3.84 -5.30
C PHE A 221 -0.30 -3.78 -5.48
N ARG A 222 -1.08 -4.20 -4.47
CA ARG A 222 -2.54 -4.04 -4.39
C ARG A 222 -2.92 -2.56 -4.30
N LYS A 223 -2.24 -1.79 -3.45
CA LYS A 223 -2.45 -0.33 -3.35
C LYS A 223 -2.09 0.40 -4.64
N LEU A 224 -1.00 -0.01 -5.30
CA LEU A 224 -0.64 0.52 -6.61
C LEU A 224 -1.66 0.15 -7.70
N PHE A 225 -2.30 -1.02 -7.64
CA PHE A 225 -3.41 -1.39 -8.53
C PHE A 225 -4.60 -0.44 -8.36
N GLN A 226 -5.01 -0.20 -7.12
CA GLN A 226 -6.14 0.67 -6.81
C GLN A 226 -5.88 2.12 -7.27
N ARG A 227 -4.66 2.64 -7.03
CA ARG A 227 -4.22 3.95 -7.50
C ARG A 227 -4.27 4.10 -9.03
N VAL A 228 -3.99 3.02 -9.78
CA VAL A 228 -4.15 3.00 -11.26
C VAL A 228 -5.61 3.19 -11.66
N ASP A 229 -6.53 2.49 -11.00
CA ASP A 229 -7.96 2.61 -11.29
C ASP A 229 -8.51 3.98 -10.91
N ARG A 230 -8.04 4.60 -9.80
CA ARG A 230 -8.39 5.97 -9.42
C ARG A 230 -7.95 6.98 -10.48
N VAL A 231 -6.65 7.03 -10.79
CA VAL A 231 -6.06 7.93 -11.80
C VAL A 231 -6.80 7.83 -13.16
N LEU A 232 -7.19 6.62 -13.56
CA LEU A 232 -7.92 6.43 -14.82
C LEU A 232 -9.39 6.82 -14.75
N ARG A 233 -10.05 6.64 -13.59
CA ARG A 233 -11.41 7.13 -13.34
C ARG A 233 -11.46 8.65 -13.44
N ASP A 234 -10.46 9.33 -12.89
CA ASP A 234 -10.41 10.79 -12.85
C ASP A 234 -10.09 11.36 -14.24
N LEU A 235 -9.15 10.73 -14.97
CA LEU A 235 -8.88 11.02 -16.38
C LEU A 235 -10.14 10.88 -17.26
N ASP A 236 -10.91 9.80 -17.11
CA ASP A 236 -12.13 9.58 -17.89
C ASP A 236 -13.26 10.54 -17.44
N SER A 237 -13.30 10.97 -16.17
CA SER A 237 -14.29 11.91 -15.62
C SER A 237 -14.02 13.37 -15.99
N SER A 238 -12.76 13.76 -16.19
CA SER A 238 -12.35 15.10 -16.63
C SER A 238 -12.46 15.32 -18.15
N GLY A 239 -13.03 14.35 -18.90
CA GLY A 239 -13.20 14.45 -20.34
C GLY A 239 -14.12 15.60 -20.81
N PRO A 240 -14.09 15.95 -22.12
CA PRO A 240 -14.73 17.15 -22.69
C PRO A 240 -16.27 17.19 -22.65
N SER A 241 -16.92 16.21 -22.01
CA SER A 241 -18.37 16.18 -21.75
C SER A 241 -18.74 16.67 -20.34
N SER A 242 -17.74 16.94 -19.49
CA SER A 242 -17.90 17.25 -18.06
C SER A 242 -18.03 18.75 -17.74
N SER A 243 -17.85 19.63 -18.74
CA SER A 243 -17.89 21.09 -18.58
C SER A 243 -19.29 21.67 -18.39
N SER A 244 -19.89 21.37 -17.23
CA SER A 244 -21.08 22.07 -16.75
C SER A 244 -20.73 23.56 -16.50
N PRO A 245 -21.47 24.53 -17.06
CA PRO A 245 -21.10 25.95 -17.05
C PRO A 245 -21.23 26.65 -15.68
N MET A 246 -21.45 25.89 -14.60
CA MET A 246 -21.49 26.37 -13.21
C MET A 246 -20.41 25.75 -12.30
N ALA A 247 -19.50 24.92 -12.83
CA ALA A 247 -18.38 24.42 -12.04
C ALA A 247 -17.38 25.55 -11.77
N GLU A 248 -17.13 25.88 -10.51
CA GLU A 248 -16.03 26.77 -10.14
C GLU A 248 -14.69 26.16 -10.55
N PRO A 249 -13.68 26.98 -10.91
CA PRO A 249 -12.36 26.48 -11.26
C PRO A 249 -11.72 25.83 -10.03
N SER A 250 -11.64 24.50 -10.02
CA SER A 250 -10.89 23.77 -8.99
C SER A 250 -9.44 24.27 -8.96
N PRO A 251 -8.85 24.49 -7.76
CA PRO A 251 -7.47 24.98 -7.64
C PRO A 251 -6.42 23.92 -7.99
N GLU A 252 -6.83 22.66 -8.17
CA GLU A 252 -5.97 21.56 -8.59
C GLU A 252 -5.73 21.55 -10.10
N THR A 253 -4.64 20.90 -10.53
CA THR A 253 -4.35 20.77 -11.96
C THR A 253 -5.43 19.98 -12.69
N PRO A 254 -5.66 20.19 -14.01
CA PRO A 254 -6.55 19.33 -14.77
C PRO A 254 -6.01 17.89 -14.82
N ALA A 255 -6.84 16.89 -14.54
CA ALA A 255 -6.51 15.47 -14.68
C ALA A 255 -6.47 15.08 -16.17
N ASP A 256 -5.48 15.60 -16.90
CA ASP A 256 -5.29 15.40 -18.33
C ASP A 256 -4.47 14.13 -18.65
N VAL A 257 -4.27 13.86 -19.94
CA VAL A 257 -3.47 12.72 -20.41
C VAL A 257 -1.99 12.83 -20.01
N SER A 258 -1.47 14.04 -19.80
CA SER A 258 -0.09 14.25 -19.34
C SER A 258 0.08 13.88 -17.88
N TRP A 259 -0.88 14.28 -17.03
CA TRP A 259 -1.01 13.94 -15.63
C TRP A 259 -1.15 12.42 -15.43
N ALA A 260 -2.15 11.80 -16.08
CA ALA A 260 -2.38 10.36 -15.94
C ALA A 260 -1.17 9.54 -16.43
N ALA A 261 -0.52 9.94 -17.53
CA ALA A 261 0.70 9.29 -17.99
C ALA A 261 1.86 9.43 -17.00
N ALA A 262 2.02 10.57 -16.33
CA ALA A 262 3.04 10.77 -15.31
C ALA A 262 2.80 9.86 -14.09
N HIS A 263 1.55 9.78 -13.62
CA HIS A 263 1.18 8.86 -12.53
C HIS A 263 1.40 7.38 -12.90
N LEU A 264 1.01 6.95 -14.10
CA LEU A 264 1.22 5.55 -14.52
C LEU A 264 2.70 5.19 -14.67
N VAL A 265 3.54 6.09 -15.19
CA VAL A 265 5.00 5.90 -15.23
C VAL A 265 5.56 5.84 -13.81
N GLY A 266 5.16 6.77 -12.93
CA GLY A 266 5.58 6.80 -11.54
C GLY A 266 5.20 5.54 -10.75
N ILE A 267 4.02 4.97 -11.02
CA ILE A 267 3.58 3.69 -10.44
C ILE A 267 4.46 2.53 -10.95
N VAL A 268 4.81 2.48 -12.24
CA VAL A 268 5.74 1.49 -12.79
C VAL A 268 7.14 1.64 -12.16
N GLU A 269 7.61 2.86 -11.93
CA GLU A 269 8.87 3.13 -11.23
C GLU A 269 8.83 2.71 -9.75
N LEU A 270 7.70 2.90 -9.04
CA LEU A 270 7.52 2.40 -7.68
C LEU A 270 7.54 0.86 -7.64
N ILE A 271 6.92 0.19 -8.61
CA ILE A 271 7.00 -1.28 -8.75
C ILE A 271 8.45 -1.71 -8.97
N ARG A 272 9.17 -1.03 -9.87
CA ARG A 272 10.59 -1.28 -10.15
C ARG A 272 11.47 -1.08 -8.91
N ALA A 273 11.27 0.01 -8.16
CA ALA A 273 11.98 0.27 -6.92
C ALA A 273 11.67 -0.80 -5.85
N ALA A 274 10.42 -1.25 -5.74
CA ALA A 274 10.04 -2.34 -4.84
C ALA A 274 10.62 -3.72 -5.25
N ILE A 275 10.96 -3.92 -6.53
CA ILE A 275 11.68 -5.13 -7.01
C ILE A 275 13.18 -5.05 -6.67
N TYR A 276 13.81 -3.88 -6.77
CA TYR A 276 15.27 -3.72 -6.65
C TYR A 276 15.79 -3.29 -5.26
N SER A 277 15.06 -2.44 -4.54
CA SER A 277 15.55 -1.75 -3.33
C SER A 277 15.18 -2.48 -2.02
N ARG A 278 14.97 -3.81 -2.06
CA ARG A 278 14.66 -4.62 -0.88
C ARG A 278 15.84 -5.55 -0.55
N ASP A 279 16.16 -5.66 0.73
CA ASP A 279 17.19 -6.56 1.25
C ASP A 279 16.79 -8.04 1.12
N ASN A 280 15.47 -8.30 1.04
CA ASN A 280 14.90 -9.62 0.85
C ASN A 280 14.21 -9.74 -0.52
N PRO A 281 14.32 -10.90 -1.20
CA PRO A 281 13.62 -11.14 -2.46
C PRO A 281 12.10 -11.10 -2.27
N LEU A 282 11.39 -10.68 -3.32
CA LEU A 282 9.93 -10.65 -3.35
C LEU A 282 9.33 -12.03 -3.03
N GLN A 283 8.33 -12.03 -2.16
CA GLN A 283 7.56 -13.23 -1.87
C GLN A 283 6.73 -13.64 -3.11
N PRO A 284 6.43 -14.94 -3.30
CA PRO A 284 5.72 -15.40 -4.51
C PRO A 284 4.34 -14.74 -4.74
N HIS A 285 3.65 -14.35 -3.67
CA HIS A 285 2.36 -13.64 -3.76
C HIS A 285 2.55 -12.16 -4.14
N GLU A 286 3.53 -11.47 -3.53
CA GLU A 286 3.92 -10.10 -3.89
C GLU A 286 4.32 -10.01 -5.37
N ALA A 287 5.17 -10.94 -5.84
CA ALA A 287 5.59 -10.99 -7.24
C ALA A 287 4.40 -11.22 -8.19
N LEU A 288 3.45 -12.10 -7.82
CA LEU A 288 2.22 -12.32 -8.59
C LEU A 288 1.33 -11.06 -8.62
N SER A 289 1.29 -10.30 -7.54
CA SER A 289 0.54 -9.05 -7.44
C SER A 289 1.18 -7.93 -8.25
N ALA A 290 2.51 -7.77 -8.17
CA ALA A 290 3.28 -6.87 -9.02
C ALA A 290 3.06 -7.16 -10.52
N ALA A 291 3.11 -8.44 -10.91
CA ALA A 291 2.80 -8.87 -12.27
C ALA A 291 1.36 -8.52 -12.66
N ARG A 292 0.38 -8.76 -11.78
CA ARG A 292 -1.04 -8.41 -12.01
C ARG A 292 -1.20 -6.91 -12.28
N THR A 293 -0.59 -6.06 -11.44
CA THR A 293 -0.66 -4.60 -11.57
C THR A 293 0.00 -4.11 -12.85
N LEU A 294 1.17 -4.64 -13.21
CA LEU A 294 1.84 -4.32 -14.49
C LEU A 294 1.01 -4.73 -15.71
N VAL A 295 0.48 -5.96 -15.74
CA VAL A 295 -0.39 -6.43 -16.84
C VAL A 295 -1.69 -5.60 -16.92
N HIS A 296 -2.25 -5.21 -15.78
CA HIS A 296 -3.42 -4.33 -15.72
C HIS A 296 -3.12 -2.97 -16.34
N ILE A 297 -2.06 -2.27 -15.89
CA ILE A 297 -1.59 -0.98 -16.45
C ILE A 297 -1.47 -1.06 -17.98
N LEU A 298 -0.82 -2.10 -18.51
CA LEU A 298 -0.66 -2.24 -19.95
C LEU A 298 -2.00 -2.47 -20.66
N ASN A 299 -2.88 -3.33 -20.13
CA ASN A 299 -4.20 -3.57 -20.71
C ASN A 299 -5.07 -2.29 -20.74
N VAL A 300 -5.12 -1.54 -19.64
CA VAL A 300 -5.97 -0.34 -19.51
C VAL A 300 -5.47 0.85 -20.31
N VAL A 301 -4.15 0.94 -20.55
CA VAL A 301 -3.54 1.91 -21.49
C VAL A 301 -3.84 1.52 -22.94
N VAL A 302 -3.64 0.25 -23.32
CA VAL A 302 -3.92 -0.24 -24.68
C VAL A 302 -5.40 -0.13 -25.04
N ALA A 303 -6.30 -0.38 -24.09
CA ALA A 303 -7.74 -0.16 -24.29
C ALA A 303 -8.13 1.32 -24.50
N ARG A 304 -7.27 2.27 -24.10
CA ARG A 304 -7.49 3.73 -24.23
C ARG A 304 -6.75 4.34 -25.43
N ASN A 305 -6.64 3.62 -26.56
CA ASN A 305 -6.24 4.20 -27.84
C ASN A 305 -7.36 5.05 -28.47
N ARG A 306 -7.71 6.14 -27.79
CA ARG A 306 -8.67 7.16 -28.23
C ARG A 306 -8.18 8.53 -27.79
N ASP A 307 -8.54 9.56 -28.54
CA ASP A 307 -8.30 10.95 -28.14
C ASP A 307 -9.34 11.30 -27.07
N ALA A 308 -8.91 11.41 -25.81
CA ALA A 308 -9.76 11.56 -24.62
C ALA A 308 -9.88 13.00 -24.12
N HIS A 309 -8.89 13.85 -24.43
CA HIS A 309 -8.76 15.22 -23.91
C HIS A 309 -8.42 16.22 -25.02
N PRO A 310 -8.71 17.53 -24.85
CA PRO A 310 -8.20 18.56 -25.74
C PRO A 310 -6.67 18.72 -25.57
N GLY A 311 -5.97 19.07 -26.65
CA GLY A 311 -4.52 19.22 -26.61
C GLY A 311 -3.91 19.54 -27.99
N PRO A 312 -2.70 20.15 -28.02
CA PRO A 312 -2.07 20.62 -29.26
C PRO A 312 -1.62 19.51 -30.21
N SER A 313 -1.38 18.29 -29.72
CA SER A 313 -0.94 17.15 -30.53
C SER A 313 -1.73 15.90 -30.18
N ARG A 314 -1.81 14.93 -31.10
CA ARG A 314 -2.51 13.66 -30.82
C ARG A 314 -1.90 12.92 -29.61
N ILE A 315 -0.59 13.06 -29.40
CA ILE A 315 0.15 12.48 -28.26
C ILE A 315 -0.30 13.10 -26.93
N THR A 316 -0.61 14.40 -26.89
CA THR A 316 -1.16 15.04 -25.66
C THR A 316 -2.65 14.76 -25.44
N ARG A 317 -3.34 14.14 -26.40
CA ARG A 317 -4.77 13.79 -26.30
C ARG A 317 -5.04 12.30 -26.06
N ASN A 318 -4.06 11.43 -26.30
CA ASN A 318 -4.25 9.99 -26.38
C ASN A 318 -3.21 9.25 -25.51
N LEU A 319 -3.70 8.60 -24.44
CA LEU A 319 -2.87 7.95 -23.43
C LEU A 319 -2.03 6.79 -24.00
N TYR A 320 -2.61 6.00 -24.91
CA TYR A 320 -1.90 4.92 -25.59
C TYR A 320 -0.72 5.44 -26.40
N LEU A 321 -0.90 6.50 -27.21
CA LEU A 321 0.19 7.08 -27.99
C LEU A 321 1.31 7.59 -27.08
N ARG A 322 0.96 8.30 -25.99
CA ARG A 322 1.92 8.89 -25.06
C ARG A 322 2.82 7.87 -24.35
N LEU A 323 2.31 6.66 -24.07
CA LEU A 323 3.01 5.64 -23.28
C LEU A 323 3.58 4.47 -24.10
N VAL A 324 2.92 4.12 -25.23
CA VAL A 324 3.23 2.90 -26.00
C VAL A 324 3.32 3.17 -27.51
N GLY A 325 2.39 3.96 -28.06
CA GLY A 325 2.18 4.04 -29.51
C GLY A 325 3.11 4.98 -30.29
N ASP A 326 3.78 5.93 -29.63
CA ASP A 326 4.58 6.98 -30.29
C ASP A 326 6.10 6.68 -30.26
N HIS A 327 6.64 6.32 -29.08
CA HIS A 327 8.05 5.99 -28.89
C HIS A 327 8.22 4.75 -28.02
N ASP A 328 9.16 3.88 -28.39
CA ASP A 328 9.54 2.74 -27.56
C ASP A 328 10.35 3.23 -26.34
N ARG A 329 9.70 3.16 -25.17
CA ARG A 329 10.27 3.51 -23.86
C ARG A 329 10.35 2.31 -22.92
N ASP A 330 10.24 1.09 -23.44
CA ASP A 330 10.16 -0.16 -22.67
C ASP A 330 9.02 -0.21 -21.62
N PHE A 331 8.05 0.71 -21.71
CA PHE A 331 6.96 0.89 -20.73
C PHE A 331 6.30 -0.44 -20.36
N VAL A 332 6.37 -0.80 -19.08
CA VAL A 332 5.91 -2.07 -18.46
C VAL A 332 6.67 -3.33 -18.90
N ILE A 333 7.21 -3.40 -20.12
CA ILE A 333 7.95 -4.56 -20.63
C ILE A 333 9.23 -4.79 -19.81
N ALA A 334 9.97 -3.73 -19.49
CA ALA A 334 11.20 -3.85 -18.70
C ALA A 334 10.93 -4.46 -17.32
N GLU A 335 9.87 -4.04 -16.64
CA GLU A 335 9.53 -4.47 -15.29
C GLU A 335 8.92 -5.89 -15.27
N LEU A 336 8.02 -6.21 -16.22
CA LEU A 336 7.54 -7.59 -16.41
C LEU A 336 8.70 -8.54 -16.75
N ALA A 337 9.76 -8.04 -17.39
CA ALA A 337 10.93 -8.84 -17.69
C ALA A 337 11.79 -9.19 -16.46
N LEU A 338 11.58 -8.56 -15.30
CA LEU A 338 12.29 -8.86 -14.04
C LEU A 338 11.64 -9.99 -13.24
N ILE A 339 10.35 -10.25 -13.43
CA ILE A 339 9.54 -11.21 -12.67
C ILE A 339 8.88 -12.28 -13.56
N PRO A 340 9.64 -13.02 -14.39
CA PRO A 340 9.08 -13.88 -15.43
C PRO A 340 8.26 -15.05 -14.89
N GLU A 341 8.57 -15.58 -13.71
CA GLU A 341 7.79 -16.65 -13.07
C GLU A 341 6.38 -16.16 -12.74
N ALA A 342 6.26 -14.96 -12.16
CA ALA A 342 4.97 -14.34 -11.86
C ALA A 342 4.23 -13.95 -13.13
N ALA A 343 4.89 -13.22 -14.05
CA ALA A 343 4.31 -12.77 -15.31
C ALA A 343 3.81 -13.93 -16.20
N SER A 344 4.40 -15.12 -16.10
CA SER A 344 3.93 -16.31 -16.85
C SER A 344 2.48 -16.72 -16.53
N HIS A 345 1.95 -16.37 -15.36
CA HIS A 345 0.55 -16.64 -14.98
C HIS A 345 -0.45 -15.79 -15.79
N PHE A 346 0.01 -14.71 -16.44
CA PHE A 346 -0.80 -13.77 -17.22
C PHE A 346 -0.56 -13.86 -18.73
N LEU A 347 0.06 -14.96 -19.20
CA LEU A 347 0.41 -15.18 -20.62
C LEU A 347 -0.74 -14.89 -21.58
N HIS A 348 -1.95 -15.43 -21.32
CA HIS A 348 -3.10 -15.25 -22.21
C HIS A 348 -3.54 -13.78 -22.33
N SER A 349 -3.52 -13.04 -21.21
CA SER A 349 -3.80 -11.61 -21.20
C SER A 349 -2.74 -10.83 -21.97
N LEU A 350 -1.45 -11.16 -21.80
CA LEU A 350 -0.34 -10.53 -22.51
C LEU A 350 -0.35 -10.81 -24.02
N GLU A 351 -0.81 -11.99 -24.45
CA GLU A 351 -1.03 -12.33 -25.85
C GLU A 351 -2.17 -11.49 -26.45
N ALA A 352 -3.33 -11.42 -25.79
CA ALA A 352 -4.44 -10.58 -26.22
C ALA A 352 -4.09 -9.06 -26.24
N ILE A 353 -3.20 -8.62 -25.36
CA ILE A 353 -2.64 -7.25 -25.35
C ILE A 353 -1.69 -7.05 -26.54
N HIS A 354 -0.78 -7.98 -26.80
CA HIS A 354 0.15 -7.93 -27.95
C HIS A 354 -0.62 -7.79 -29.28
N ASP A 355 -1.70 -8.54 -29.46
CA ASP A 355 -2.49 -8.50 -30.68
C ASP A 355 -3.20 -7.15 -30.87
N LYS A 356 -3.75 -6.56 -29.80
CA LYS A 356 -4.29 -5.19 -29.81
C LYS A 356 -3.22 -4.15 -30.15
N ILE A 357 -2.02 -4.27 -29.57
CA ILE A 357 -0.88 -3.38 -29.84
C ILE A 357 -0.47 -3.45 -31.32
N GLY A 358 -0.46 -4.65 -31.91
CA GLY A 358 -0.22 -4.86 -33.34
C GLY A 358 -1.25 -4.16 -34.23
N ILE A 359 -2.54 -4.21 -33.87
CA ILE A 359 -3.62 -3.50 -34.57
C ILE A 359 -3.51 -1.98 -34.40
N HIS A 360 -3.07 -1.52 -33.22
CA HIS A 360 -2.96 -0.09 -32.88
C HIS A 360 -1.70 0.60 -33.40
N GLY A 361 -0.73 -0.15 -33.93
CA GLY A 361 0.44 0.39 -34.64
C GLY A 361 1.52 0.98 -33.72
N ALA A 362 1.89 0.28 -32.64
CA ALA A 362 3.05 0.67 -31.83
C ALA A 362 4.39 0.55 -32.61
N PRO A 363 5.47 1.20 -32.14
CA PRO A 363 6.81 1.05 -32.71
C PRO A 363 7.24 -0.40 -32.78
N THR A 364 7.84 -0.80 -33.92
CA THR A 364 8.23 -2.19 -34.18
C THR A 364 9.14 -2.77 -33.11
N SER A 365 10.07 -1.98 -32.58
CA SER A 365 10.96 -2.40 -31.49
C SER A 365 10.21 -2.74 -30.21
N TYR A 366 9.16 -1.99 -29.84
CA TYR A 366 8.32 -2.31 -28.68
C TYR A 366 7.56 -3.62 -28.88
N VAL A 367 6.98 -3.83 -30.07
CA VAL A 367 6.28 -5.08 -30.44
C VAL A 367 7.24 -6.28 -30.42
N ASP A 368 8.45 -6.14 -30.97
CA ASP A 368 9.45 -7.20 -31.02
C ASP A 368 9.97 -7.56 -29.62
N LYS A 369 10.15 -6.57 -28.73
CA LYS A 369 10.48 -6.81 -27.31
C LYS A 369 9.34 -7.52 -26.57
N LEU A 370 8.08 -7.13 -26.78
CA LEU A 370 6.92 -7.83 -26.18
C LEU A 370 6.83 -9.28 -26.67
N ARG A 371 7.05 -9.52 -27.97
CA ARG A 371 7.10 -10.87 -28.56
C ARG A 371 8.24 -11.72 -27.97
N THR A 372 9.39 -11.10 -27.74
CA THR A 372 10.55 -11.73 -27.09
C THR A 372 10.24 -12.09 -25.64
N LEU A 373 9.62 -11.17 -24.89
CA LEU A 373 9.15 -11.42 -23.51
C LEU A 373 8.15 -12.59 -23.48
N LEU A 374 7.09 -12.56 -24.28
CA LEU A 374 6.10 -13.64 -24.39
C LEU A 374 6.76 -15.00 -24.67
N SER A 375 7.70 -15.04 -25.61
CA SER A 375 8.42 -16.28 -25.95
C SER A 375 9.21 -16.84 -24.76
N ARG A 376 9.80 -15.97 -23.93
CA ARG A 376 10.51 -16.33 -22.70
C ARG A 376 9.56 -16.73 -21.56
N LEU A 377 8.40 -16.08 -21.43
CA LEU A 377 7.41 -16.43 -20.42
C LEU A 377 6.82 -17.84 -20.65
N ARG A 378 6.62 -18.23 -21.92
CA ARG A 378 6.20 -19.59 -22.29
C ARG A 378 7.21 -20.66 -21.85
N THR A 379 8.52 -20.40 -21.95
CA THR A 379 9.55 -21.35 -21.50
C THR A 379 9.71 -21.39 -19.97
N SER A 380 9.47 -20.27 -19.27
CA SER A 380 9.42 -20.25 -17.80
C SER A 380 8.23 -21.05 -17.24
N GLY A 381 7.04 -20.94 -17.82
CA GLY A 381 5.83 -21.66 -17.35
C GLY A 381 5.97 -23.20 -17.39
N LEU A 382 6.71 -23.72 -18.37
CA LEU A 382 6.91 -25.17 -18.56
C LEU A 382 7.72 -25.85 -17.44
N LYS A 383 8.55 -25.10 -16.68
CA LYS A 383 9.36 -25.68 -15.59
C LYS A 383 8.55 -26.22 -14.41
N ARG A 384 7.24 -25.93 -14.33
CA ARG A 384 6.38 -26.32 -13.18
C ARG A 384 5.77 -27.73 -13.29
N HIS A 385 5.97 -28.45 -14.41
CA HIS A 385 5.48 -29.82 -14.62
C HIS A 385 6.60 -30.88 -14.78
N GLY A 386 7.68 -30.74 -14.00
CA GLY A 386 8.60 -31.86 -13.78
C GLY A 386 7.94 -32.97 -12.94
N PRO A 387 8.09 -34.27 -13.29
CA PRO A 387 7.39 -35.34 -12.59
C PRO A 387 7.90 -35.49 -11.15
N ARG A 388 6.96 -35.56 -10.21
CA ARG A 388 7.21 -35.79 -8.77
C ARG A 388 7.76 -37.19 -8.56
N GLN A 389 9.08 -37.36 -8.72
CA GLN A 389 9.74 -38.66 -8.67
C GLN A 389 9.64 -39.24 -7.24
N ARG A 390 8.74 -40.22 -7.10
CA ARG A 390 8.35 -40.83 -5.83
C ARG A 390 9.39 -41.88 -5.41
N SER A 391 10.50 -41.43 -4.84
CA SER A 391 11.50 -42.30 -4.22
C SER A 391 10.93 -42.95 -2.94
N GLN A 392 10.44 -44.18 -3.07
CA GLN A 392 10.25 -45.06 -1.91
C GLN A 392 11.63 -45.50 -1.39
N PRO A 393 11.87 -45.50 -0.06
CA PRO A 393 13.01 -46.18 0.51
C PRO A 393 12.72 -47.69 0.59
N GLU A 394 13.44 -48.48 -0.21
CA GLU A 394 13.35 -49.95 -0.18
C GLU A 394 14.08 -50.48 1.07
N VAL A 395 13.32 -50.93 2.07
CA VAL A 395 13.87 -51.50 3.31
C VAL A 395 14.38 -52.92 3.06
N LYS A 396 15.67 -53.04 2.76
CA LYS A 396 16.34 -54.32 2.53
C LYS A 396 16.46 -55.11 3.84
N ARG A 397 15.63 -56.16 3.97
CA ARG A 397 15.58 -57.03 5.15
C ARG A 397 16.76 -58.01 5.12
N MET A 398 17.58 -58.04 6.18
CA MET A 398 18.60 -59.07 6.38
C MET A 398 17.96 -60.44 6.63
N LYS A 399 18.47 -61.46 5.94
CA LYS A 399 18.60 -62.86 6.40
C LYS A 399 19.84 -63.46 5.74
#